data_AF-A0A512IDF2-F1
#
_entry.id   AF-A0A512IDF2-F1
#
_cell.length_a   1.000
_cell.length_b   1.000
_cell.length_c   1.000
_cell.angle_alpha   90.00
_cell.angle_beta   90.00
_cell.angle_gamma   90.00
#
_symmetry.space_group_name_H-M   'P 1'
#
loop_
_entity.id
_entity.type
_entity.pdbx_description
1 polymer ?
#
loop_
_entity_poly.entity_id
_entity_poly.type
_entity_poly.pdbx_seq_one_letter_code
_entity_poly.pdbx_strand_id
1 'polypeptide(L)'
;MADAPAARSGRAPEPAGPAGQDRRTVLAGALLGAGIAASVVDLAVFHLILHWHHFYDLSTTGVALFSDGLFHAFGWFVTVGSLFLLADVRRRGPVSRGRWAGALLAGLGAFQLFDGVVLHKVLRIHQVRYDVDLLLYDATWIGTAVLALAAGLGVLHRARPARAAR
;
A
#
# COMPACT_ATOMS: atom_id res chain seq x y z
N MET A 1 23.54 55.46 -3.68
CA MET A 1 22.14 55.12 -3.33
C MET A 1 21.79 53.86 -4.10
N ALA A 2 22.02 52.69 -3.50
CA ALA A 2 21.76 51.40 -4.12
C ALA A 2 20.81 50.64 -3.18
N ASP A 3 19.56 50.46 -3.62
CA ASP A 3 18.54 49.69 -2.90
C ASP A 3 18.90 48.20 -2.97
N ALA A 4 19.01 47.58 -1.79
CA ALA A 4 19.14 46.13 -1.66
C ALA A 4 17.77 45.47 -1.90
N PRO A 5 17.71 44.35 -2.63
CA PRO A 5 16.44 43.65 -2.86
C PRO A 5 15.96 42.99 -1.57
N ALA A 6 14.73 43.30 -1.17
CA ALA A 6 14.05 42.70 -0.04
C ALA A 6 13.98 41.17 -0.22
N ALA A 7 14.59 40.43 0.71
CA ALA A 7 14.50 38.99 0.78
C ALA A 7 13.02 38.57 0.91
N ARG A 8 12.53 37.82 -0.09
CA ARG A 8 11.20 37.20 -0.02
C ARG A 8 11.21 36.22 1.15
N SER A 9 10.53 36.56 2.23
CA SER A 9 10.25 35.65 3.32
C SER A 9 9.48 34.46 2.76
N GLY A 10 10.17 33.33 2.60
CA GLY A 10 9.55 32.07 2.24
C GLY A 10 8.59 31.67 3.35
N ARG A 11 7.31 32.01 3.20
CA ARG A 11 6.25 31.58 4.13
C ARG A 11 6.31 30.06 4.19
N ALA A 12 6.69 29.52 5.36
CA ALA A 12 6.66 28.09 5.59
C ALA A 12 5.27 27.56 5.21
N PRO A 13 5.18 26.40 4.52
CA PRO A 13 3.89 25.86 4.11
C PRO A 13 3.00 25.71 5.33
N GLU A 14 1.85 26.38 5.28
CA GLU A 14 0.88 26.41 6.36
C GLU A 14 0.49 24.97 6.73
N PRO A 15 0.44 24.62 8.03
CA PRO A 15 0.10 23.26 8.43
C PRO A 15 -1.25 22.86 7.83
N ALA A 16 -1.29 21.67 7.23
CA ALA A 16 -2.52 21.15 6.66
C ALA A 16 -3.60 21.14 7.76
N GLY A 17 -4.77 21.70 7.46
CA GLY A 17 -5.90 21.66 8.40
C GLY A 17 -6.28 20.23 8.77
N PRO A 18 -7.12 20.02 9.80
CA PRO A 18 -7.42 18.70 10.36
C PRO A 18 -7.83 17.64 9.33
N ALA A 19 -8.64 18.03 8.34
CA ALA A 19 -9.05 17.14 7.24
C ALA A 19 -7.89 16.75 6.30
N GLY A 20 -6.95 17.67 6.05
CA GLY A 20 -5.77 17.40 5.24
C GLY A 20 -4.79 16.45 5.93
N GLN A 21 -4.61 16.60 7.25
CA GLN A 21 -3.79 15.69 8.05
C GLN A 21 -4.40 14.29 8.16
N ASP A 22 -5.72 14.22 8.26
CA ASP A 22 -6.46 12.96 8.27
C ASP A 22 -6.30 12.18 6.97
N ARG A 23 -6.46 12.86 5.82
CA ARG A 23 -6.25 12.25 4.50
C ARG A 23 -4.83 11.72 4.34
N ARG A 24 -3.83 12.46 4.81
CA ARG A 24 -2.43 12.02 4.78
C ARG A 24 -2.17 10.81 5.69
N THR A 25 -2.87 10.72 6.83
CA THR A 25 -2.81 9.57 7.73
C THR A 25 -3.34 8.31 7.05
N VAL A 26 -4.51 8.42 6.40
CA VAL A 26 -5.10 7.32 5.62
C VAL A 26 -4.19 6.94 4.46
N LEU A 27 -3.66 7.91 3.71
CA LEU A 27 -2.74 7.64 2.61
C LEU A 27 -1.47 6.93 3.09
N ALA A 28 -0.86 7.38 4.19
CA ALA A 28 0.32 6.75 4.76
C ALA A 28 0.05 5.30 5.17
N GLY A 29 -1.10 5.04 5.80
CA GLY A 29 -1.50 3.67 6.15
C GLY A 29 -1.69 2.81 4.91
N ALA A 30 -2.53 3.25 3.96
CA ALA A 30 -2.85 2.49 2.76
C ALA A 30 -1.62 2.16 1.90
N LEU A 31 -0.72 3.12 1.71
CA LEU A 31 0.53 2.88 0.97
C LEU A 31 1.43 1.89 1.72
N LEU A 32 1.55 2.01 3.04
CA LEU A 32 2.34 1.04 3.82
C LEU A 32 1.76 -0.37 3.71
N GLY A 33 0.45 -0.50 3.81
CA GLY A 33 -0.25 -1.77 3.65
C GLY A 33 -0.02 -2.41 2.28
N ALA A 34 -0.18 -1.63 1.21
CA ALA A 34 0.06 -2.11 -0.15
C ALA A 34 1.53 -2.47 -0.39
N GLY A 35 2.47 -1.67 0.12
CA GLY A 35 3.90 -1.96 0.02
C GLY A 35 4.32 -3.24 0.76
N ILE A 36 3.80 -3.46 1.98
CA ILE A 36 4.02 -4.72 2.72
C ILE A 36 3.41 -5.91 1.97
N ALA A 37 2.20 -5.76 1.44
CA ALA A 37 1.55 -6.80 0.66
C ALA A 37 2.37 -7.19 -0.57
N ALA A 38 2.86 -6.20 -1.32
CA ALA A 38 3.65 -6.41 -2.54
C ALA A 38 5.05 -6.98 -2.25
N SER A 39 5.86 -6.28 -1.45
CA SER A 39 7.28 -6.63 -1.30
C SER A 39 7.55 -7.73 -0.30
N VAL A 40 6.74 -7.85 0.75
CA VAL A 40 6.97 -8.80 1.84
C VAL A 40 6.11 -10.03 1.66
N VAL A 41 4.78 -9.84 1.63
CA VAL A 41 3.86 -10.99 1.55
C VAL A 41 3.99 -11.66 0.19
N ASP A 42 3.75 -10.95 -0.89
CA ASP A 42 3.75 -11.54 -2.23
C ASP A 42 5.18 -11.90 -2.68
N LEU A 43 6.05 -10.91 -2.86
CA LEU A 43 7.36 -11.21 -3.41
C LEU A 43 8.26 -12.02 -2.46
N ALA A 44 8.50 -11.55 -1.22
CA ALA A 44 9.47 -12.24 -0.37
C ALA A 44 9.00 -13.65 0.03
N VAL A 45 7.72 -13.81 0.42
CA VAL A 45 7.23 -15.14 0.83
C VAL A 45 6.93 -16.00 -0.39
N PHE A 46 6.11 -15.56 -1.34
CA PHE A 46 5.62 -16.45 -2.40
C PHE A 46 6.59 -16.58 -3.59
N HIS A 47 7.25 -15.49 -4.01
CA HIS A 47 8.18 -15.55 -5.15
C HIS A 47 9.57 -16.06 -4.74
N LEU A 48 10.12 -15.55 -3.64
CA LEU A 48 11.51 -15.80 -3.26
C LEU A 48 11.70 -16.97 -2.30
N ILE A 49 10.87 -17.11 -1.26
CA ILE A 49 11.03 -18.20 -0.28
C ILE A 49 10.38 -19.47 -0.78
N LEU A 50 9.11 -19.37 -1.18
CA LEU A 50 8.31 -20.53 -1.56
C LEU A 50 8.45 -20.89 -3.04
N HIS A 51 8.90 -19.96 -3.88
CA HIS A 51 9.04 -20.15 -5.33
C HIS A 51 7.75 -20.64 -5.99
N TRP A 52 6.59 -20.14 -5.55
CA TRP A 52 5.29 -20.57 -6.08
C TRP A 52 5.02 -20.02 -7.47
N HIS A 53 5.46 -18.79 -7.74
CA HIS A 53 5.27 -18.07 -8.98
C HIS A 53 6.25 -16.89 -9.10
N HIS A 54 6.35 -16.30 -10.30
CA HIS A 54 7.01 -15.01 -10.50
C HIS A 54 6.00 -13.95 -10.95
N PHE A 55 6.42 -12.68 -10.95
CA PHE A 55 5.54 -11.56 -11.31
C PHE A 55 5.09 -11.61 -12.78
N TYR A 56 5.94 -12.13 -13.67
CA TYR A 56 5.61 -12.29 -15.08
C TYR A 56 6.11 -13.63 -15.62
N ASP A 57 5.19 -14.60 -15.72
CA ASP A 57 5.48 -15.99 -16.11
C ASP A 57 5.26 -16.27 -17.60
N LEU A 58 4.90 -15.26 -18.40
CA LEU A 58 4.63 -15.44 -19.84
C LEU A 58 5.88 -15.33 -20.72
N SER A 59 7.08 -15.47 -20.14
CA SER A 59 8.36 -15.31 -20.84
C SER A 59 9.45 -16.23 -20.25
N THR A 60 10.71 -15.88 -20.44
CA THR A 60 11.86 -16.64 -19.93
C THR A 60 12.06 -16.41 -18.44
N THR A 61 12.76 -17.33 -17.77
CA THR A 61 13.16 -17.18 -16.35
C THR A 61 13.95 -15.90 -16.11
N GLY A 62 14.77 -15.45 -17.07
CA GLY A 62 15.50 -14.20 -16.97
C GLY A 62 14.56 -12.98 -16.89
N VAL A 63 13.47 -12.97 -17.66
CA VAL A 63 12.45 -11.92 -17.62
C VAL A 63 11.64 -12.00 -16.33
N ALA A 64 11.25 -13.21 -15.89
CA ALA A 64 10.58 -13.42 -14.61
C ALA A 64 11.38 -12.84 -13.44
N LEU A 65 12.64 -13.23 -13.28
CA LEU A 65 13.52 -12.71 -12.21
C LEU A 65 13.77 -11.21 -12.30
N PHE A 66 13.91 -10.67 -13.51
CA PHE A 66 14.04 -9.22 -13.70
C PHE A 66 12.77 -8.48 -13.27
N SER A 67 11.61 -9.01 -13.63
CA SER A 67 10.31 -8.41 -13.27
C SER A 67 10.03 -8.50 -11.78
N ASP A 68 10.41 -9.59 -11.11
CA ASP A 68 10.39 -9.73 -9.65
C ASP A 68 11.25 -8.66 -8.98
N GLY A 69 12.46 -8.42 -9.50
CA GLY A 69 13.35 -7.37 -8.98
C GLY A 69 12.74 -5.97 -9.08
N LEU A 70 12.11 -5.64 -10.22
CA LEU A 70 11.41 -4.36 -10.39
C LEU A 70 10.20 -4.24 -9.46
N PHE A 71 9.40 -5.29 -9.35
CA PHE A 71 8.25 -5.33 -8.45
C PHE A 71 8.70 -5.16 -6.99
N HIS A 72 9.80 -5.80 -6.58
CA HIS A 72 10.38 -5.62 -5.24
C HIS A 72 10.78 -4.19 -4.96
N ALA A 73 11.55 -3.61 -5.88
CA ALA A 73 12.07 -2.26 -5.75
C ALA A 73 10.92 -1.24 -5.65
N PHE A 74 9.87 -1.43 -6.46
CA PHE A 74 8.68 -0.60 -6.42
C PHE A 74 7.93 -0.72 -5.09
N GLY A 75 7.67 -1.94 -4.61
CA GLY A 75 6.97 -2.12 -3.33
C GLY A 75 7.78 -1.60 -2.13
N TRP A 76 9.13 -1.69 -2.16
CA TRP A 76 9.99 -1.07 -1.15
C TRP A 76 9.98 0.45 -1.25
N PHE A 77 9.99 1.01 -2.45
CA PHE A 77 9.85 2.45 -2.66
C PHE A 77 8.54 2.97 -2.05
N VAL A 78 7.42 2.28 -2.30
CA VAL A 78 6.11 2.61 -1.71
C VAL A 78 6.15 2.46 -0.18
N THR A 79 6.73 1.38 0.33
CA THR A 79 6.89 1.13 1.77
C THR A 79 7.68 2.24 2.45
N VAL A 80 8.89 2.53 1.99
CA VAL A 80 9.75 3.58 2.54
C VAL A 80 9.12 4.96 2.39
N GLY A 81 8.55 5.27 1.22
CA GLY A 81 7.83 6.52 0.99
C GLY A 81 6.65 6.72 1.95
N SER A 82 5.91 5.65 2.26
CA SER A 82 4.81 5.69 3.23
C SER A 82 5.29 5.95 4.67
N LEU A 83 6.47 5.44 5.05
CA LEU A 83 7.09 5.70 6.35
C LEU A 83 7.55 7.16 6.47
N PHE A 84 8.13 7.73 5.41
CA PHE A 84 8.43 9.16 5.35
C PHE A 84 7.17 10.02 5.44
N LEU A 85 6.10 9.64 4.73
CA LEU A 85 4.82 10.32 4.83
C LEU A 85 4.25 10.24 6.26
N LEU A 86 4.30 9.07 6.90
CA LEU A 86 3.88 8.90 8.28
C LEU A 86 4.70 9.76 9.25
N ALA A 87 6.02 9.84 9.04
CA ALA A 87 6.90 10.71 9.84
C ALA A 87 6.53 12.20 9.66
N ASP A 88 6.25 12.65 8.44
CA ASP A 88 5.78 14.02 8.17
C ASP A 88 4.43 14.30 8.85
N VAL A 89 3.48 13.36 8.80
CA VAL A 89 2.19 13.48 9.50
C VAL A 89 2.38 13.61 11.01
N ARG A 90 3.23 12.76 11.61
CA ARG A 90 3.53 12.79 13.06
C ARG A 90 4.19 14.09 13.51
N ARG A 91 5.06 14.66 12.67
CA ARG A 91 5.71 15.95 12.94
C ARG A 91 4.73 17.12 12.97
N ARG A 92 3.60 17.02 12.25
CA ARG A 92 2.62 18.09 12.10
C ARG A 92 1.45 17.99 13.08
N GLY A 93 1.36 16.93 13.88
CA GLY A 93 0.27 16.74 14.84
C GLY A 93 -0.05 15.27 15.14
N PRO A 94 -1.10 15.02 15.93
CA PRO A 94 -1.45 13.67 16.37
C PRO A 94 -1.92 12.78 15.22
N VAL A 95 -1.48 11.52 15.23
CA VAL A 95 -1.92 10.48 14.30
C VAL A 95 -3.04 9.68 14.92
N SER A 96 -4.19 9.60 14.25
CA SER A 96 -5.24 8.66 14.62
C SER A 96 -4.78 7.23 14.34
N ARG A 97 -4.40 6.50 15.40
CA ARG A 97 -3.92 5.11 15.29
C ARG A 97 -4.95 4.20 14.61
N GLY A 98 -6.22 4.36 14.94
CA GLY A 98 -7.31 3.59 14.33
C GLY A 98 -7.42 3.85 12.83
N ARG A 99 -7.37 5.11 12.39
CA ARG A 99 -7.45 5.44 10.96
C ARG A 99 -6.23 4.97 10.18
N TRP A 100 -5.04 5.11 10.76
CA TRP A 100 -3.82 4.62 10.13
C TRP A 100 -3.82 3.08 10.02
N ALA A 101 -4.15 2.36 11.09
CA ALA A 101 -4.18 0.90 11.10
C ALA A 101 -5.28 0.34 10.18
N GLY A 102 -6.47 0.96 10.19
CA GLY A 102 -7.55 0.61 9.26
C GLY A 102 -7.16 0.82 7.81
N ALA A 103 -6.47 1.93 7.50
CA ALA A 103 -5.96 2.18 6.16
C ALA A 103 -4.85 1.21 5.75
N LEU A 104 -3.94 0.86 6.66
CA LEU A 104 -2.92 -0.17 6.42
C LEU A 104 -3.55 -1.50 6.05
N LEU A 105 -4.51 -1.97 6.83
CA LEU A 105 -5.19 -3.23 6.55
C LEU A 105 -6.00 -3.17 5.24
N ALA A 106 -6.64 -2.03 4.96
CA ALA A 106 -7.34 -1.81 3.70
C ALA A 106 -6.39 -1.78 2.50
N GLY A 107 -5.23 -1.15 2.61
CA GLY A 107 -4.20 -1.13 1.56
C GLY A 107 -3.62 -2.51 1.28
N LEU A 108 -3.38 -3.29 2.34
CA LEU A 108 -2.93 -4.68 2.24
C LEU A 108 -3.97 -5.54 1.51
N GLY A 109 -5.23 -5.50 1.96
CA GLY A 109 -6.30 -6.27 1.33
C GLY A 109 -6.60 -5.82 -0.10
N ALA A 110 -6.58 -4.52 -0.38
CA ALA A 110 -6.81 -4.00 -1.72
C ALA A 110 -5.72 -4.43 -2.71
N PHE A 111 -4.44 -4.42 -2.29
CA PHE A 111 -3.35 -4.90 -3.12
C PHE A 111 -3.51 -6.39 -3.43
N GLN A 112 -3.68 -7.22 -2.41
CA GLN A 112 -3.85 -8.67 -2.56
C GLN A 112 -5.06 -9.03 -3.42
N LEU A 113 -6.15 -8.27 -3.31
CA LEU A 113 -7.35 -8.47 -4.12
C LEU A 113 -7.11 -8.05 -5.57
N PHE A 114 -6.42 -6.93 -5.80
CA PHE A 114 -6.05 -6.48 -7.14
C PHE A 114 -5.16 -7.50 -7.83
N ASP A 115 -4.12 -7.97 -7.15
CA ASP A 115 -3.23 -9.01 -7.64
C ASP A 115 -4.00 -10.31 -7.94
N GLY A 116 -4.73 -10.81 -6.93
CA GLY A 116 -5.49 -12.06 -7.00
C GLY A 116 -6.60 -12.08 -8.06
N VAL A 117 -7.18 -10.94 -8.41
CA VAL A 117 -8.26 -10.86 -9.40
C VAL A 117 -7.72 -10.38 -10.74
N VAL A 118 -7.06 -9.22 -10.76
CA VAL A 118 -6.65 -8.57 -12.01
C VAL A 118 -5.43 -9.27 -12.59
N LEU A 119 -4.37 -9.48 -11.82
CA LEU A 119 -3.13 -10.04 -12.36
C LEU A 119 -3.25 -11.56 -12.57
N HIS A 120 -3.85 -12.28 -11.61
CA HIS A 120 -4.01 -13.72 -11.70
C HIS A 120 -5.15 -14.19 -12.60
N LYS A 121 -6.31 -13.53 -12.61
CA LYS A 121 -7.52 -14.07 -13.26
C LYS A 121 -7.94 -13.32 -14.52
N VAL A 122 -7.84 -12.00 -14.52
CA VAL A 122 -8.20 -11.19 -15.69
C VAL A 122 -7.06 -11.21 -16.71
N LEU A 123 -5.87 -10.77 -16.30
CA LEU A 123 -4.70 -10.65 -17.18
C LEU A 123 -3.92 -11.96 -17.31
N ARG A 124 -4.00 -12.82 -16.29
CA ARG A 124 -3.35 -14.14 -16.23
C ARG A 124 -1.84 -14.07 -16.52
N ILE A 125 -1.19 -13.02 -16.02
CA ILE A 125 0.26 -12.83 -16.22
C ILE A 125 1.10 -13.74 -15.31
N HIS A 126 0.50 -14.26 -14.24
CA HIS A 126 0.99 -15.35 -13.40
C HIS A 126 -0.22 -15.98 -12.66
N GLN A 127 -0.02 -17.07 -11.92
CA GLN A 127 -1.03 -17.68 -11.04
C GLN A 127 -0.48 -17.76 -9.61
N VAL A 128 -1.38 -17.79 -8.61
CA VAL A 128 -1.01 -17.97 -7.18
C VAL A 128 -0.10 -19.19 -6.96
N ARG A 129 -0.32 -20.25 -7.75
CA ARG A 129 0.46 -21.48 -7.70
C ARG A 129 0.26 -22.31 -8.96
N TYR A 130 1.28 -23.06 -9.35
CA TYR A 130 1.25 -24.00 -10.47
C TYR A 130 1.21 -25.47 -10.01
N ASP A 131 0.81 -26.36 -10.92
CA ASP A 131 0.82 -27.83 -10.77
C ASP A 131 0.01 -28.38 -9.58
N VAL A 132 -1.06 -27.66 -9.21
CA VAL A 132 -1.99 -28.03 -8.13
C VAL A 132 -3.44 -27.76 -8.56
N ASP A 133 -4.41 -28.25 -7.78
CA ASP A 133 -5.78 -27.71 -7.85
C ASP A 133 -5.79 -26.28 -7.32
N LEU A 134 -5.95 -25.31 -8.21
CA LEU A 134 -5.90 -23.89 -7.88
C LEU A 134 -7.05 -23.42 -6.99
N LEU A 135 -8.19 -24.13 -6.96
CA LEU A 135 -9.41 -23.61 -6.33
C LEU A 135 -9.20 -23.22 -4.87
N LEU A 136 -8.53 -24.07 -4.09
CA LEU A 136 -8.26 -23.81 -2.68
C LEU A 136 -7.30 -22.63 -2.48
N TYR A 137 -6.27 -22.54 -3.32
CA TYR A 137 -5.26 -21.48 -3.24
C TYR A 137 -5.87 -20.12 -3.62
N ASP A 138 -6.62 -20.07 -4.71
CA ASP A 138 -7.34 -18.87 -5.16
C ASP A 138 -8.37 -18.42 -4.13
N ALA A 139 -9.17 -19.35 -3.60
CA ALA A 139 -10.18 -19.03 -2.59
C ALA A 139 -9.54 -18.50 -1.30
N THR A 140 -8.39 -19.05 -0.91
CA THR A 140 -7.64 -18.58 0.27
C THR A 140 -7.03 -17.21 0.02
N TRP A 141 -6.41 -16.99 -1.14
CA TRP A 141 -5.81 -15.71 -1.52
C TRP A 141 -6.85 -14.59 -1.58
N ILE A 142 -7.91 -14.79 -2.37
CA ILE A 142 -8.99 -13.81 -2.54
C ILE A 142 -9.77 -13.64 -1.23
N GLY A 143 -10.08 -14.73 -0.54
CA GLY A 143 -10.83 -14.69 0.72
C GLY A 143 -10.11 -13.90 1.80
N THR A 144 -8.81 -14.14 2.01
CA THR A 144 -8.02 -13.38 2.99
C THR A 144 -7.85 -11.92 2.58
N ALA A 145 -7.70 -11.62 1.27
CA ALA A 145 -7.66 -10.25 0.75
C ALA A 145 -8.96 -9.48 1.03
N VAL A 146 -10.12 -10.08 0.74
CA VAL A 146 -11.45 -9.50 1.00
C VAL A 146 -11.65 -9.27 2.51
N LEU A 147 -11.28 -10.24 3.35
CA LEU A 147 -11.40 -10.12 4.80
C LEU A 147 -10.54 -8.97 5.33
N ALA A 148 -9.28 -8.86 4.90
CA ALA A 148 -8.40 -7.76 5.27
C ALA A 148 -8.97 -6.41 4.81
N LEU A 149 -9.40 -6.32 3.55
CA LEU A 149 -9.99 -5.08 3.01
C LEU A 149 -11.24 -4.67 3.79
N ALA A 150 -12.18 -5.59 4.00
CA ALA A 150 -13.42 -5.33 4.74
C ALA A 150 -13.15 -4.93 6.20
N ALA A 151 -12.22 -5.62 6.88
CA ALA A 151 -11.83 -5.26 8.24
C ALA A 151 -11.19 -3.86 8.29
N GLY A 152 -10.29 -3.54 7.36
CA GLY A 152 -9.65 -2.23 7.27
C GLY A 152 -10.65 -1.10 7.03
N LEU A 153 -11.57 -1.30 6.09
CA LEU A 153 -12.68 -0.38 5.85
C LEU A 153 -13.56 -0.24 7.09
N GLY A 154 -13.92 -1.34 7.75
CA GLY A 154 -14.70 -1.33 8.99
C GLY A 154 -14.04 -0.51 10.10
N VAL A 155 -12.73 -0.63 10.28
CA VAL A 155 -11.96 0.20 11.22
C VAL A 155 -11.97 1.67 10.80
N LEU A 156 -11.76 1.96 9.51
CA LEU A 156 -11.82 3.33 8.98
C LEU A 156 -13.19 3.99 9.17
N HIS A 157 -14.28 3.23 9.04
CA HIS A 157 -15.65 3.68 9.26
C HIS A 157 -15.90 4.00 10.73
N ARG A 158 -15.47 3.14 11.66
CA ARG A 158 -15.63 3.34 13.11
C ARG A 158 -14.75 4.46 13.65
N ALA A 159 -13.57 4.65 13.08
CA ALA A 159 -12.62 5.68 13.50
C ALA A 159 -12.85 7.05 12.83
N ARG A 160 -13.99 7.27 12.17
CA ARG A 160 -14.33 8.60 11.64
C ARG A 160 -14.51 9.58 12.80
N PRO A 161 -13.89 10.78 12.75
CA PRO A 161 -14.22 11.83 13.70
C PRO A 161 -15.74 12.07 13.63
N ALA A 162 -16.42 12.12 14.78
CA ALA A 162 -17.81 12.53 14.81
C ALA A 162 -17.92 13.85 14.02
N ARG A 163 -18.80 13.91 13.01
CA ARG A 163 -19.11 15.17 12.36
C ARG A 163 -19.51 16.10 13.50
N ALA A 164 -18.71 17.13 13.77
CA ALA A 164 -19.17 18.23 14.61
C ALA A 164 -20.52 18.65 14.02
N ALA A 165 -21.59 18.45 14.79
CA ALA A 165 -22.92 18.82 14.37
C ALA A 165 -22.86 20.28 13.93
N ARG A 166 -23.16 20.52 12.65
CA ARG A 166 -23.39 21.84 12.10
C ARG A 166 -24.82 22.24 12.42
#